data_AF-A0A938GH71-F1
#
_entry.id   AF-A0A938GH71-F1
#
_cell.length_a   1.000
_cell.length_b   1.000
_cell.length_c   1.000
_cell.angle_alpha   90.00
_cell.angle_beta   90.00
_cell.angle_gamma   90.00
#
_symmetry.space_group_name_H-M   'P 1'
#
loop_
_entity.id
_entity.type
_entity.pdbx_description
1 polymer ?
#
loop_
_entity_poly.entity_id
_entity_poly.type
_entity_poly.pdbx_seq_one_letter_code
_entity_poly.pdbx_strand_id
1 'polypeptide(L)'
;MNSLLTDYTGPLALLIGYGFAVFVEAVFVKNLVDTLWDCVAPEGSTDPRIRPNAWQAQALIFLEGFLYVSFLLLGLGYLIGVWLALKVGGLWKRWLEEADPKISKPSGQTIFNIFLIGNAFTITYAVVGYKLIGWIAAGRIRAMWVPIGVVILTIIFWNWLQQFRKAPIPSTQAAAAASQA
;
A
#
# COMPACT_ATOMS: atom_id res chain seq x y z
N MET A 1 -15.14 23.35 -32.54
CA MET A 1 -14.20 22.25 -32.22
C MET A 1 -13.83 22.15 -30.72
N ASN A 2 -14.25 23.08 -29.85
CA ASN A 2 -13.99 23.02 -28.41
C ASN A 2 -15.09 22.34 -27.57
N SER A 3 -16.33 22.19 -28.06
CA SER A 3 -17.40 21.57 -27.25
C SER A 3 -17.32 20.04 -27.21
N LEU A 4 -16.83 19.39 -28.27
CA LEU A 4 -16.61 17.94 -28.29
C LEU A 4 -15.51 17.50 -27.32
N LEU A 5 -14.48 18.34 -27.09
CA LEU A 5 -13.43 18.01 -26.13
C LEU A 5 -13.92 18.08 -24.67
N THR A 6 -14.90 18.92 -24.35
CA THR A 6 -15.46 19.03 -22.99
C THR A 6 -16.37 17.87 -22.59
N ASP A 7 -17.05 17.21 -23.54
CA ASP A 7 -17.95 16.10 -23.23
C ASP A 7 -17.19 14.78 -22.97
N TYR A 8 -16.05 14.55 -23.64
CA TYR A 8 -15.24 13.33 -23.46
C TYR A 8 -14.21 13.42 -22.33
N THR A 9 -13.83 14.63 -21.90
CA THR A 9 -12.79 14.79 -20.85
C THR A 9 -13.26 14.38 -19.46
N GLY A 10 -14.56 14.49 -19.16
CA GLY A 10 -15.11 14.08 -17.86
C GLY A 10 -14.95 12.58 -17.58
N PRO A 11 -15.52 11.69 -18.40
CA PRO A 11 -15.38 10.25 -18.24
C PRO A 11 -13.92 9.78 -18.30
N LEU A 12 -13.11 10.36 -19.19
CA LEU A 12 -11.70 10.04 -19.32
C LEU A 12 -10.88 10.47 -18.08
N ALA A 13 -11.18 11.64 -17.51
CA ALA A 13 -10.55 12.08 -16.26
C ALA A 13 -10.86 11.14 -15.09
N LEU A 14 -12.11 10.67 -14.98
CA LEU A 14 -12.52 9.68 -13.98
C LEU A 14 -11.74 8.37 -14.18
N LEU A 15 -11.70 7.84 -15.40
CA LEU A 15 -10.98 6.60 -15.71
C LEU A 15 -9.49 6.71 -15.36
N ILE A 16 -8.83 7.82 -15.68
CA ILE A 16 -7.41 8.02 -15.37
C ILE A 16 -7.19 8.17 -13.87
N GLY A 17 -8.02 8.95 -13.17
CA GLY A 17 -7.88 9.17 -11.73
C GLY A 17 -8.13 7.90 -10.90
N TYR A 18 -9.22 7.18 -11.19
CA TYR A 18 -9.49 5.87 -10.57
C TYR A 18 -8.45 4.84 -11.00
N GLY A 19 -8.05 4.83 -12.27
CA GLY A 19 -7.02 3.91 -12.75
C GLY A 19 -5.69 4.08 -12.01
N PHE A 20 -5.29 5.32 -11.75
CA PHE A 20 -4.12 5.65 -10.95
C PHE A 20 -4.28 5.19 -9.49
N ALA A 21 -5.39 5.55 -8.83
CA ALA A 21 -5.63 5.20 -7.43
C ALA A 21 -5.84 3.69 -7.20
N VAL A 22 -6.33 2.95 -8.18
CA VAL A 22 -6.66 1.53 -8.00
C VAL A 22 -5.53 0.63 -8.49
N PHE A 23 -5.01 0.84 -9.70
CA PHE A 23 -4.04 -0.08 -10.30
C PHE A 23 -2.59 0.32 -10.03
N VAL A 24 -2.25 1.60 -10.22
CA VAL A 24 -0.87 2.07 -10.00
C VAL A 24 -0.54 1.91 -8.52
N GLU A 25 -1.44 2.34 -7.64
CA GLU A 25 -1.32 2.09 -6.21
C GLU A 25 -1.13 0.61 -5.89
N ALA A 26 -2.00 -0.28 -6.39
CA ALA A 26 -1.95 -1.69 -6.04
C ALA A 26 -0.62 -2.36 -6.41
N VAL A 27 0.02 -1.94 -7.51
CA VAL A 27 1.34 -2.45 -7.88
C VAL A 27 2.42 -1.96 -6.91
N PHE A 28 2.49 -0.65 -6.66
CA PHE A 28 3.57 -0.08 -5.85
C PHE A 28 3.40 -0.38 -4.35
N VAL A 29 2.20 -0.21 -3.80
CA VAL A 29 1.92 -0.46 -2.39
C VAL A 29 2.07 -1.94 -2.04
N LYS A 30 1.62 -2.86 -2.91
CA LYS A 30 1.85 -4.29 -2.70
C LYS A 30 3.34 -4.61 -2.61
N ASN A 31 4.13 -4.19 -3.61
CA ASN A 31 5.57 -4.46 -3.63
C ASN A 31 6.29 -3.88 -2.41
N LEU A 32 5.88 -2.67 -1.99
CA LEU A 32 6.41 -2.02 -0.82
C LEU A 32 6.08 -2.78 0.47
N VAL A 33 4.81 -3.14 0.66
CA VAL A 33 4.34 -3.88 1.85
C VAL A 33 4.97 -5.27 1.91
N ASP A 34 5.08 -5.98 0.79
CA ASP A 34 5.75 -7.28 0.72
C ASP A 34 7.23 -7.15 1.12
N THR A 35 7.90 -6.10 0.66
CA THR A 35 9.29 -5.81 1.05
C THR A 35 9.40 -5.51 2.55
N LEU A 36 8.47 -4.73 3.11
CA LEU A 36 8.43 -4.46 4.55
C LEU A 36 8.26 -5.74 5.38
N TRP A 37 7.39 -6.66 4.93
CA TRP A 37 7.23 -7.97 5.56
C TRP A 37 8.53 -8.78 5.53
N ASP A 38 9.20 -8.80 4.38
CA ASP A 38 10.46 -9.53 4.21
C ASP A 38 11.64 -8.92 5.01
N CYS A 39 11.63 -7.60 5.25
CA CYS A 39 12.62 -6.94 6.12
C CYS A 39 12.46 -7.34 7.59
N VAL A 40 11.23 -7.63 8.00
CA VAL A 40 10.89 -7.97 9.39
C VAL A 40 11.07 -9.46 9.67
N ALA A 41 10.61 -10.30 8.75
CA ALA A 41 10.77 -11.74 8.82
C ALA A 41 11.17 -12.28 7.44
N PRO A 42 12.25 -13.08 7.32
CA PRO A 42 12.58 -13.74 6.06
C PRO A 42 11.39 -14.53 5.54
N GLU A 43 11.05 -14.35 4.26
CA GLU A 43 9.86 -14.96 3.61
C GLU A 43 8.52 -14.58 4.26
N GLY A 44 8.47 -13.51 5.06
CA GLY A 44 7.28 -13.06 5.77
C GLY A 44 6.14 -12.62 4.84
N SER A 45 6.45 -12.22 3.61
CA SER A 45 5.42 -11.91 2.59
C SER A 45 4.66 -13.16 2.11
N THR A 46 5.28 -14.35 2.16
CA THR A 46 4.76 -15.61 1.63
C THR A 46 4.38 -16.62 2.72
N ASP A 47 4.93 -16.51 3.93
CA ASP A 47 4.63 -17.43 5.03
C ASP A 47 3.21 -17.21 5.59
N PRO A 48 2.27 -18.17 5.42
CA PRO A 48 0.89 -18.05 5.92
C PRO A 48 0.79 -17.96 7.44
N ARG A 49 1.83 -18.41 8.18
CA ARG A 49 1.89 -18.32 9.65
C ARG A 49 2.12 -16.89 10.12
N ILE A 50 2.82 -16.09 9.32
CA ILE A 50 3.16 -14.69 9.60
C ILE A 50 2.07 -13.77 9.00
N ARG A 51 1.68 -14.05 7.76
CA ARG A 51 0.69 -13.28 7.01
C ARG A 51 -0.43 -14.19 6.47
N PRO A 52 -1.40 -14.58 7.32
CA PRO A 52 -2.54 -15.35 6.87
C PRO A 52 -3.36 -14.55 5.85
N ASN A 53 -3.83 -15.21 4.80
CA ASN A 53 -4.73 -14.67 3.77
C ASN A 53 -4.21 -13.40 3.05
N ALA A 54 -3.00 -13.44 2.50
CA ALA A 54 -2.42 -12.31 1.77
C ALA A 54 -3.32 -11.76 0.63
N TRP A 55 -4.17 -12.61 0.02
CA TRP A 55 -5.14 -12.20 -1.00
C TRP A 55 -6.19 -11.21 -0.46
N GLN A 56 -6.59 -11.31 0.82
CA GLN A 56 -7.54 -10.38 1.43
C GLN A 56 -6.94 -8.98 1.52
N ALA A 57 -5.66 -8.88 1.88
CA ALA A 57 -4.96 -7.60 1.88
C ALA A 57 -4.90 -6.98 0.46
N GLN A 58 -4.69 -7.80 -0.57
CA GLN A 58 -4.68 -7.33 -1.95
C GLN A 58 -6.07 -6.83 -2.41
N ALA A 59 -7.12 -7.59 -2.12
CA ALA A 59 -8.49 -7.19 -2.44
C ALA A 59 -8.87 -5.89 -1.73
N LEU A 60 -8.41 -5.74 -0.48
CA LEU A 60 -8.66 -4.54 0.32
C LEU A 60 -7.99 -3.30 -0.29
N ILE A 61 -6.77 -3.40 -0.82
CA ILE A 61 -6.08 -2.26 -1.48
C ILE A 61 -6.92 -1.74 -2.66
N PHE A 62 -7.45 -2.63 -3.51
CA PHE A 62 -8.29 -2.22 -4.63
C PHE A 62 -9.59 -1.56 -4.17
N LEU A 63 -10.23 -2.13 -3.15
CA LEU A 63 -11.46 -1.57 -2.56
C LEU A 63 -11.20 -0.17 -1.98
N GLU A 64 -10.08 0.00 -1.28
CA GLU A 64 -9.72 1.26 -0.64
C GLU A 64 -9.38 2.35 -1.63
N GLY A 65 -8.61 2.05 -2.68
CA GLY A 65 -8.33 3.00 -3.76
C GLY A 65 -9.63 3.54 -4.39
N PHE A 66 -10.60 2.66 -4.64
CA PHE A 66 -11.92 3.06 -5.16
C PHE A 66 -12.73 3.85 -4.14
N LEU A 67 -12.81 3.35 -2.90
CA LEU A 67 -13.62 3.93 -1.82
C LEU A 67 -13.13 5.33 -1.44
N TYR A 68 -11.81 5.51 -1.30
CA TYR A 68 -11.21 6.79 -0.89
C TYR A 68 -11.39 7.86 -1.97
N VAL A 69 -11.18 7.53 -3.24
CA VAL A 69 -11.48 8.47 -4.33
C VAL A 69 -12.97 8.84 -4.34
N SER A 70 -13.86 7.87 -4.14
CA SER A 70 -15.30 8.12 -4.07
C SER A 70 -15.68 9.06 -2.92
N PHE A 71 -15.15 8.82 -1.71
CA PHE A 71 -15.38 9.70 -0.56
C PHE A 71 -14.87 11.12 -0.81
N LEU A 72 -13.71 11.29 -1.45
CA LEU A 72 -13.18 12.60 -1.78
C LEU A 72 -14.03 13.33 -2.83
N LEU A 73 -14.52 12.63 -3.85
CA LEU A 73 -15.41 13.20 -4.87
C LEU A 73 -16.75 13.66 -4.29
N LEU A 74 -17.29 12.92 -3.32
CA LEU A 74 -18.55 13.25 -2.64
C LEU A 74 -18.39 14.32 -1.54
N GLY A 75 -17.17 14.82 -1.30
CA GLY A 75 -16.90 15.75 -0.20
C GLY A 75 -16.96 15.11 1.20
N LEU A 76 -17.00 13.77 1.27
CA LEU A 76 -17.11 12.98 2.49
C LEU A 76 -15.74 12.47 2.97
N GLY A 77 -14.69 13.28 2.81
CA GLY A 77 -13.31 12.89 3.15
C GLY A 77 -13.12 12.45 4.62
N TYR A 78 -13.96 12.94 5.54
CA TYR A 78 -13.96 12.50 6.94
C TYR A 78 -14.26 11.01 7.12
N LEU A 79 -14.98 10.38 6.19
CA LEU A 79 -15.26 8.94 6.21
C LEU A 79 -14.00 8.09 6.01
N ILE A 80 -12.95 8.62 5.37
CA ILE A 80 -11.64 7.95 5.31
C ILE A 80 -11.08 7.79 6.74
N GLY A 81 -11.19 8.84 7.57
CA GLY A 81 -10.77 8.78 8.98
C GLY A 81 -11.58 7.77 9.79
N VAL A 82 -12.90 7.74 9.60
CA VAL A 82 -13.78 6.76 10.27
C VAL A 82 -13.42 5.33 9.85
N TRP A 83 -13.21 5.10 8.54
CA TRP A 83 -12.79 3.81 8.01
C TRP A 83 -11.45 3.34 8.58
N LEU A 84 -10.46 4.23 8.66
CA LEU A 84 -9.16 3.92 9.27
C LEU A 84 -9.31 3.59 10.76
N ALA A 85 -10.13 4.33 11.51
CA ALA A 85 -10.38 4.05 12.91
C ALA A 85 -11.01 2.66 13.10
N LEU A 86 -11.96 2.28 12.22
CA LEU A 86 -12.55 0.93 12.22
C LEU A 86 -11.50 -0.15 11.92
N LYS A 87 -10.61 0.06 10.94
CA LYS A 87 -9.55 -0.91 10.63
C LYS A 87 -8.56 -1.08 11.79
N VAL A 88 -8.15 0.02 12.41
CA VAL A 88 -7.25 0.00 13.56
C VAL A 88 -7.93 -0.69 14.75
N GLY A 89 -9.19 -0.35 15.03
CA GLY A 89 -9.96 -0.95 16.12
C GLY A 89 -10.26 -2.44 15.93
N GLY A 90 -10.58 -2.86 14.70
CA GLY A 90 -10.91 -4.26 14.38
C GLY A 90 -9.74 -5.23 14.58
N LEU A 91 -8.51 -4.73 14.56
CA LEU A 91 -7.29 -5.51 14.74
C LEU A 91 -6.59 -5.24 16.09
N TRP A 92 -7.27 -4.58 17.04
CA TRP A 92 -6.68 -4.14 18.31
C TRP A 92 -5.92 -5.24 19.06
N LYS A 93 -6.50 -6.44 19.14
CA LYS A 93 -5.87 -7.59 19.80
C LYS A 93 -4.55 -7.99 19.15
N ARG A 94 -4.48 -7.95 17.81
CA ARG A 94 -3.28 -8.31 17.04
C ARG A 94 -2.13 -7.32 17.27
N TRP A 95 -2.44 -6.05 17.52
CA TRP A 95 -1.42 -5.03 17.80
C TRP A 95 -0.72 -5.23 19.15
N LEU A 96 -1.39 -5.89 20.09
CA LEU A 96 -0.88 -6.17 21.44
C LEU A 96 -0.14 -7.51 21.56
N GLU A 97 -0.10 -8.32 20.49
CA GLU A 97 0.59 -9.61 20.52
C GLU A 97 2.11 -9.43 20.62
N GLU A 98 2.73 -10.14 21.56
CA GLU A 98 4.19 -10.17 21.69
C GLU A 98 4.84 -10.94 20.53
N ALA A 99 6.11 -10.67 20.28
CA ALA A 99 6.88 -11.44 19.31
C ALA A 99 7.06 -12.88 19.82
N ASP A 100 6.89 -13.86 18.93
CA ASP A 100 7.15 -15.26 19.24
C ASP A 100 8.34 -15.76 18.41
N PRO A 101 9.53 -15.90 19.01
CA PRO A 101 10.74 -16.33 18.31
C PRO A 101 10.67 -17.80 17.86
N LYS A 102 9.79 -18.64 18.44
CA LYS A 102 9.67 -20.06 18.04
C LYS A 102 9.02 -20.24 16.67
N ILE A 103 8.18 -19.29 16.27
CA ILE A 103 7.46 -19.29 15.00
C ILE A 103 7.83 -18.10 14.11
N SER A 104 8.94 -17.41 14.42
CA SER A 104 9.40 -16.21 13.72
C SER A 104 8.31 -15.13 13.58
N LYS A 105 7.39 -15.05 14.54
CA LYS A 105 6.25 -14.12 14.49
C LYS A 105 6.71 -12.74 14.97
N PRO A 106 6.57 -11.69 14.15
CA PRO A 106 6.94 -10.34 14.55
C PRO A 106 5.99 -9.79 15.62
N SER A 107 6.49 -8.83 16.41
CA SER A 107 5.68 -8.14 17.42
C SER A 107 4.50 -7.41 16.78
N GLY A 108 3.39 -7.34 17.51
CA GLY A 108 2.19 -6.59 17.10
C GLY A 108 2.47 -5.12 16.77
N GLN A 109 3.41 -4.49 17.47
CA GLN A 109 3.89 -3.13 17.16
C GLN A 109 4.53 -3.04 15.76
N THR A 110 5.34 -4.04 15.38
CA THR A 110 5.97 -4.08 14.06
C THR A 110 4.92 -4.27 12.96
N ILE A 111 3.97 -5.19 13.17
CA ILE A 111 2.84 -5.41 12.25
C ILE A 111 2.01 -4.13 12.10
N PHE A 112 1.75 -3.43 13.20
CA PHE A 112 1.02 -2.16 13.21
C PHE A 112 1.74 -1.08 12.40
N ASN A 113 3.06 -0.97 12.52
CA ASN A 113 3.84 -0.01 11.72
C ASN A 113 3.80 -0.33 10.22
N ILE A 114 3.92 -1.60 9.82
CA ILE A 114 3.77 -2.01 8.41
C ILE A 114 2.36 -1.62 7.91
N PHE A 115 1.33 -1.89 8.72
CA PHE A 115 -0.04 -1.55 8.40
C PHE A 115 -0.22 -0.03 8.22
N LEU A 116 0.31 0.81 9.12
CA LEU A 116 0.22 2.26 9.02
C LEU A 116 0.90 2.79 7.76
N ILE A 117 2.12 2.31 7.46
CA ILE A 117 2.86 2.72 6.26
C ILE A 117 2.04 2.38 5.00
N GLY A 118 1.53 1.15 4.89
CA GLY A 118 0.70 0.74 3.75
C GLY A 118 -0.52 1.65 3.55
N ASN A 119 -1.27 1.92 4.62
CA ASN A 119 -2.45 2.80 4.55
C ASN A 119 -2.09 4.25 4.19
N ALA A 120 -0.97 4.78 4.69
CA ALA A 120 -0.51 6.12 4.36
C ALA A 120 -0.24 6.28 2.85
N PHE A 121 0.38 5.27 2.23
CA PHE A 121 0.55 5.24 0.78
C PHE A 121 -0.79 5.14 0.05
N THR A 122 -1.69 4.24 0.45
CA THR A 122 -3.04 4.13 -0.15
C THR A 122 -3.79 5.46 -0.15
N ILE A 123 -3.80 6.17 0.98
CA ILE A 123 -4.44 7.49 1.06
C ILE A 123 -3.75 8.48 0.12
N THR A 124 -2.41 8.46 0.06
CA THR A 124 -1.63 9.35 -0.81
C THR A 124 -1.99 9.13 -2.29
N TYR A 125 -2.01 7.89 -2.75
CA TYR A 125 -2.38 7.55 -4.13
C TYR A 125 -3.84 7.91 -4.43
N ALA A 126 -4.77 7.65 -3.51
CA ALA A 126 -6.17 8.05 -3.65
C ALA A 126 -6.35 9.58 -3.74
N VAL A 127 -5.67 10.36 -2.89
CA VAL A 127 -5.72 11.83 -2.93
C VAL A 127 -5.18 12.36 -4.26
N VAL A 128 -4.07 11.81 -4.74
CA VAL A 128 -3.49 12.20 -6.03
C VAL A 128 -4.40 11.78 -7.19
N GLY A 129 -4.99 10.58 -7.15
CA GLY A 129 -5.99 10.12 -8.12
C GLY A 129 -7.20 11.05 -8.17
N TYR A 130 -7.74 11.45 -7.02
CA TYR A 130 -8.79 12.46 -6.92
C TYR A 130 -8.38 13.81 -7.55
N LYS A 131 -7.18 14.31 -7.24
CA LYS A 131 -6.68 15.57 -7.82
C LYS A 131 -6.44 15.46 -9.32
N LEU A 132 -6.01 14.31 -9.82
CA LEU A 132 -5.83 14.05 -11.25
C LEU A 132 -7.14 14.23 -12.02
N ILE A 133 -8.26 13.75 -11.48
CA ILE A 133 -9.59 13.94 -12.09
C ILE A 133 -9.84 15.44 -12.31
N GLY A 134 -9.65 16.25 -11.27
CA GLY A 134 -9.84 17.70 -11.34
C GLY A 134 -8.87 18.39 -12.29
N TRP A 135 -7.59 17.99 -12.30
CA TRP A 135 -6.58 18.61 -13.17
C TRP A 135 -6.78 18.29 -14.65
N ILE A 136 -7.16 17.05 -14.98
CA ILE A 136 -7.44 16.64 -16.36
C ILE A 136 -8.71 17.33 -16.86
N ALA A 137 -9.78 17.34 -16.05
CA ALA A 137 -11.01 18.05 -16.40
C ALA A 137 -10.78 19.56 -16.63
N ALA A 138 -9.83 20.16 -15.89
CA ALA A 138 -9.45 21.56 -16.04
C ALA A 138 -8.37 21.83 -17.12
N GLY A 139 -7.91 20.80 -17.86
CA GLY A 139 -6.87 20.93 -18.89
C GLY A 139 -5.48 21.33 -18.35
N ARG A 140 -5.22 21.14 -17.04
CA ARG A 140 -3.97 21.56 -16.38
C ARG A 140 -2.88 20.49 -16.49
N ILE A 141 -2.39 20.29 -17.71
CA ILE A 141 -1.41 19.23 -18.04
C ILE A 141 -0.13 19.31 -17.18
N ARG A 142 0.32 20.52 -16.79
CA ARG A 142 1.49 20.70 -15.91
C ARG A 142 1.33 20.03 -14.54
N ALA A 143 0.12 19.80 -14.06
CA ALA A 143 -0.12 19.12 -12.79
C ALA A 143 0.16 17.60 -12.86
N MET A 144 0.39 17.03 -14.06
CA MET A 144 0.80 15.63 -14.22
C MET A 144 2.18 15.33 -13.63
N TRP A 145 3.00 16.35 -13.34
CA TRP A 145 4.27 16.15 -12.63
C TRP A 145 4.07 15.65 -11.19
N VAL A 146 2.92 15.91 -10.57
CA VAL A 146 2.64 15.48 -9.19
C VAL A 146 2.53 13.95 -9.08
N PRO A 147 1.67 13.24 -9.83
CA PRO A 147 1.63 11.77 -9.75
C PRO A 147 2.95 11.11 -10.16
N ILE A 148 3.66 11.68 -11.14
CA ILE A 148 5.00 11.22 -11.52
C ILE A 148 5.96 11.34 -10.33
N GLY A 149 5.96 12.49 -9.65
CA GLY A 149 6.77 12.72 -8.45
C GLY A 149 6.44 11.73 -7.33
N VAL A 150 5.16 11.44 -7.08
CA VAL A 150 4.74 10.46 -6.07
C VAL A 150 5.22 9.05 -6.40
N VAL A 151 5.13 8.63 -7.66
CA VAL A 151 5.66 7.32 -8.11
C VAL A 151 7.18 7.28 -7.94
N ILE A 152 7.90 8.32 -8.36
CA ILE A 152 9.37 8.39 -8.21
C ILE A 152 9.76 8.31 -6.73
N LEU A 153 9.11 9.08 -5.85
CA LEU A 153 9.39 9.04 -4.42
C LEU A 153 9.08 7.67 -3.81
N THR A 154 8.00 7.02 -4.27
CA THR A 154 7.66 5.65 -3.84
C THR A 154 8.76 4.67 -4.25
N ILE A 155 9.29 4.77 -5.48
CA ILE A 155 10.39 3.93 -5.97
C ILE A 155 11.67 4.19 -5.18
N ILE A 156 12.02 5.46 -4.92
CA ILE A 156 13.21 5.82 -4.13
C ILE A 156 13.10 5.22 -2.72
N PHE A 157 11.94 5.38 -2.08
CA PHE A 157 11.69 4.84 -0.75
C PHE A 157 11.71 3.30 -0.77
N TRP A 158 11.14 2.66 -1.79
CA TRP A 158 11.19 1.21 -1.96
C TRP A 158 12.63 0.70 -2.15
N ASN A 159 13.44 1.34 -3.00
CA ASN A 159 14.84 0.98 -3.20
C ASN A 159 15.67 1.15 -1.92
N TRP A 160 15.39 2.20 -1.13
CA TRP A 160 16.01 2.38 0.18
C TRP A 160 15.62 1.25 1.15
N LEU A 161 14.35 0.83 1.16
CA LEU A 161 13.89 -0.31 1.97
C LEU A 161 14.59 -1.63 1.62
N GLN A 162 14.87 -1.89 0.34
CA GLN A 162 15.56 -3.11 -0.10
C GLN A 162 16.93 -3.30 0.58
N GLN A 163 17.59 -2.23 1.02
CA GLN A 163 18.87 -2.31 1.73
C GLN A 163 18.75 -3.00 3.10
N PHE A 164 17.55 -3.02 3.69
CA PHE A 164 17.27 -3.64 4.98
C PHE A 164 16.68 -5.04 4.86
N ARG A 165 16.41 -5.51 3.63
CA ARG A 165 15.96 -6.87 3.37
C ARG A 165 17.13 -7.80 3.66
N LYS A 166 17.12 -8.46 4.83
CA LYS A 166 18.20 -9.37 5.24
C LYS A 166 18.39 -10.45 4.16
N ALA A 167 19.63 -10.64 3.72
CA ALA A 167 20.01 -11.74 2.83
C ALA A 167 19.62 -13.10 3.46
N PRO A 168 19.34 -14.14 2.65
CA PRO A 168 19.03 -15.47 3.16
C PRO A 168 20.12 -15.93 4.13
N ILE A 169 19.72 -16.63 5.20
CA ILE A 169 20.66 -17.31 6.10
C ILE A 169 21.60 -18.15 5.21
N PRO A 170 22.93 -17.92 5.26
CA PRO A 170 23.84 -18.76 4.49
C PRO A 170 23.65 -20.21 4.92
N SER A 171 23.56 -21.11 3.95
CA SER A 171 23.33 -22.56 4.10
C SER A 171 24.25 -23.26 5.11
N THR A 172 25.32 -22.60 5.56
CA THR A 172 26.23 -23.03 6.63
C THR A 172 25.58 -23.13 8.02
N GLN A 173 24.53 -22.36 8.35
CA GLN A 173 23.85 -22.51 9.66
C GLN A 173 22.83 -23.66 9.69
N ALA A 174 22.22 -24.00 8.55
CA ALA A 174 21.36 -25.19 8.44
C ALA A 174 22.18 -26.49 8.58
N ALA A 175 23.40 -26.53 8.05
CA ALA A 175 24.31 -27.66 8.21
C ALA A 175 24.83 -27.79 9.65
N ALA A 176 25.08 -26.68 10.35
CA ALA A 176 25.54 -26.70 11.75
C ALA A 176 24.44 -27.12 12.74
N ALA A 177 23.17 -26.79 12.46
CA ALA A 177 22.04 -27.24 13.29
C ALA A 177 21.76 -28.75 13.08
N ALA A 178 21.96 -29.28 11.88
CA ALA A 178 21.81 -30.70 11.58
C ALA A 178 22.96 -31.58 12.14
N SER A 179 24.10 -30.99 12.51
CA SER A 179 25.22 -31.71 13.15
C SER A 179 25.18 -31.68 14.69
N GLN A 180 24.20 -30.97 15.28
CA GLN A 180 24.01 -30.85 16.72
C GLN A 180 22.72 -31.53 17.22
N ALA A 181 21.94 -32.14 16.32
CA ALA A 181 20.82 -33.03 16.61
C ALA A 181 21.24 -34.49 16.35
#